data_AF-A0A661X9R1-F1
#
_entry.id   AF-A0A661X9R1-F1
#
_cell.length_a   1.000
_cell.length_b   1.000
_cell.length_c   1.000
_cell.angle_alpha   90.00
_cell.angle_beta   90.00
_cell.angle_gamma   90.00
#
_symmetry.space_group_name_H-M   'P 1'
#
loop_
_entity.id
_entity.type
_entity.pdbx_description
1 polymer ?
#
loop_
_entity_poly.entity_id
_entity_poly.type
_entity_poly.pdbx_seq_one_letter_code
_entity_poly.pdbx_strand_id
1 'polypeptide(L)'
;KRSTEIGHFILPVAAIRGEGTSNDYFPPEVPALPSFKLHKFVSNKIIEHGQEYRTGVVYTTNRRVWEWDRKFKEYLRRISAIAIDMETATIFIVGHANEIARGALLLVSDLPMAPEGIKTEESDQYVTKTFTDLHLQIGIEAMTEIGSKGEKIKHFRY
;
A
#
# COMPACT_ATOMS: atom_id res chain seq x y z
N LYS A 1 -13.02 -6.98 12.45
CA LYS A 1 -13.09 -7.94 11.32
C LYS A 1 -11.67 -8.45 11.06
N ARG A 2 -11.45 -9.77 10.98
CA ARG A 2 -10.16 -10.40 11.34
C ARG A 2 -9.31 -10.95 10.18
N SER A 3 -9.75 -10.86 8.92
CA SER A 3 -8.95 -11.35 7.78
C SER A 3 -8.91 -10.35 6.64
N THR A 4 -7.69 -10.07 6.19
CA THR A 4 -7.43 -9.70 4.80
C THR A 4 -7.42 -11.01 4.02
N GLU A 5 -8.09 -11.04 2.88
CA GLU A 5 -8.20 -12.23 2.02
C GLU A 5 -7.49 -11.95 0.71
N ILE A 6 -7.03 -13.00 0.04
CA ILE A 6 -6.42 -12.89 -1.28
C ILE A 6 -7.44 -12.25 -2.23
N GLY A 7 -7.00 -11.27 -3.00
CA GLY A 7 -7.86 -10.48 -3.89
C GLY A 7 -8.47 -9.23 -3.24
N HIS A 8 -8.33 -9.01 -1.93
CA HIS A 8 -8.71 -7.72 -1.32
C HIS A 8 -7.71 -6.62 -1.63
N PHE A 9 -8.23 -5.41 -1.83
CA PHE A 9 -7.41 -4.21 -1.93
C PHE A 9 -7.01 -3.69 -0.55
N ILE A 10 -5.81 -3.16 -0.45
CA ILE A 10 -5.32 -2.39 0.70
C ILE A 10 -5.05 -0.97 0.24
N LEU A 11 -5.66 -0.02 0.94
CA LEU A 11 -5.41 1.40 0.79
C LEU A 11 -4.62 1.89 2.02
N PRO A 12 -3.28 1.95 1.95
CA PRO A 12 -2.42 2.18 3.11
C PRO A 12 -2.50 3.62 3.63
N VAL A 13 -2.94 3.82 4.86
CA VAL A 13 -3.05 5.18 5.44
C VAL A 13 -1.70 5.74 5.90
N ALA A 14 -0.72 4.86 6.12
CA ALA A 14 0.67 5.18 6.39
C ALA A 14 1.55 3.98 6.04
N ALA A 15 2.86 4.20 5.95
CA ALA A 15 3.84 3.14 5.80
C ALA A 15 4.96 3.26 6.85
N ILE A 16 5.40 2.12 7.37
CA ILE A 16 6.54 2.00 8.26
C ILE A 16 7.80 1.90 7.42
N ARG A 17 8.76 2.76 7.73
CA ARG A 17 10.01 2.98 7.01
C ARG A 17 11.06 1.94 7.42
N GLY A 18 10.89 0.69 6.98
CA GLY A 18 11.82 -0.42 7.22
C GLY A 18 12.87 -0.63 6.13
N GLU A 19 12.87 0.20 5.08
CA GLU A 19 13.69 0.03 3.87
C GLU A 19 14.95 0.92 3.82
N GLY A 20 15.09 1.88 4.74
CA GLY A 20 16.31 2.68 4.89
C GLY A 20 16.44 3.87 3.93
N THR A 21 16.12 3.75 2.63
CA THR A 21 16.27 4.85 1.65
C THR A 21 15.56 6.12 2.07
N SER A 22 14.37 6.00 2.67
CA SER A 22 13.59 7.12 3.17
C SER A 22 14.35 7.95 4.22
N ASN A 23 15.29 7.35 4.97
CA ASN A 23 16.11 8.05 5.97
C ASN A 23 17.08 9.05 5.34
N ASP A 24 17.42 8.89 4.07
CA ASP A 24 18.25 9.84 3.32
C ASP A 24 17.48 11.12 2.94
N TYR A 25 16.15 11.11 3.06
CA TYR A 25 15.28 12.25 2.70
C TYR A 25 14.75 13.00 3.92
N PHE A 26 14.36 12.29 4.98
CA PHE A 26 13.83 12.89 6.20
C PHE A 26 14.19 12.11 7.46
N PRO A 27 14.25 12.76 8.64
CA PRO A 27 14.33 12.09 9.93
C PRO A 27 13.19 11.08 10.16
N PRO A 28 13.38 10.05 11.00
CA PRO A 28 12.39 9.00 11.25
C PRO A 28 11.07 9.51 11.87
N GLU A 29 11.07 10.68 12.50
CA GLU A 29 9.89 11.35 13.04
C GLU A 29 8.91 11.79 11.95
N VAL A 30 9.39 12.00 10.71
CA VAL A 30 8.55 12.34 9.56
C VAL A 30 7.91 11.05 9.04
N PRO A 31 6.59 10.87 9.21
CA PRO A 31 5.92 9.63 8.81
C PRO A 31 5.78 9.53 7.29
N ALA A 32 5.85 8.30 6.76
CA ALA A 32 5.56 8.04 5.36
C ALA A 32 4.04 8.03 5.16
N LEU A 33 3.49 9.10 4.57
CA LEU A 33 2.05 9.30 4.39
C LEU A 33 1.66 9.54 2.93
N PRO A 34 0.50 9.02 2.49
CA PRO A 34 -0.08 9.34 1.19
C PRO A 34 -0.70 10.74 1.18
N SER A 35 -1.03 11.24 -0.02
CA SER A 35 -1.92 12.37 -0.20
C SER A 35 -3.36 11.93 0.10
N PHE A 36 -3.95 12.52 1.13
CA PHE A 36 -5.34 12.25 1.52
C PHE A 36 -6.32 12.38 0.35
N LYS A 37 -6.17 13.42 -0.47
CA LYS A 37 -7.06 13.67 -1.61
C LYS A 37 -6.97 12.54 -2.63
N LEU A 38 -5.76 12.09 -2.98
CA LEU A 38 -5.57 11.00 -3.94
C LEU A 38 -6.23 9.71 -3.43
N HIS A 39 -5.98 9.36 -2.17
CA HIS A 39 -6.60 8.20 -1.54
C HIS A 39 -8.12 8.27 -1.45
N LYS A 40 -8.71 9.47 -1.28
CA LYS A 40 -10.16 9.65 -1.35
C LYS A 40 -10.73 9.28 -2.73
N PHE A 41 -10.10 9.72 -3.82
CA PHE A 41 -10.54 9.37 -5.17
C PHE A 41 -10.40 7.88 -5.46
N VAL A 42 -9.26 7.29 -5.08
CA VAL A 42 -9.03 5.83 -5.23
C VAL A 42 -10.08 5.04 -4.43
N SER A 43 -10.34 5.43 -3.17
CA SER A 43 -11.36 4.82 -2.32
C SER A 43 -12.75 4.83 -2.98
N ASN A 44 -13.16 5.96 -3.55
CA ASN A 44 -14.44 6.05 -4.25
C ASN A 44 -14.50 5.08 -5.44
N LYS A 45 -13.43 4.99 -6.25
CA LYS A 45 -13.38 4.06 -7.39
C LYS A 45 -13.47 2.60 -6.98
N ILE A 46 -12.78 2.21 -5.91
CA ILE A 46 -12.89 0.83 -5.39
C ILE A 46 -14.36 0.50 -5.06
N ILE A 47 -15.07 1.42 -4.39
CA ILE A 47 -16.49 1.23 -4.01
C ILE A 47 -17.40 1.22 -5.24
N GLU A 48 -17.17 2.08 -6.24
CA GLU A 48 -17.92 2.12 -7.50
C GLU A 48 -17.82 0.80 -8.27
N HIS A 49 -16.66 0.13 -8.20
CA HIS A 49 -16.44 -1.21 -8.76
C HIS A 49 -16.98 -2.36 -7.88
N GLY A 50 -17.73 -2.04 -6.83
CA GLY A 50 -18.33 -3.01 -5.91
C GLY A 50 -17.30 -3.80 -5.09
N GLN A 51 -16.07 -3.29 -4.98
CA GLN A 51 -14.99 -3.96 -4.26
C GLN A 51 -14.90 -3.46 -2.82
N GLU A 52 -14.44 -4.34 -1.94
CA GLU A 52 -14.03 -3.96 -0.59
C GLU A 52 -12.53 -3.65 -0.53
N TYR A 53 -12.15 -2.77 0.40
CA TYR A 53 -10.76 -2.56 0.74
C TYR A 53 -10.55 -2.55 2.25
N ARG A 54 -9.27 -2.66 2.65
CA ARG A 54 -8.81 -2.50 4.03
C ARG A 54 -7.90 -1.29 4.12
N THR A 55 -7.95 -0.61 5.26
CA THR A 55 -7.06 0.51 5.58
C THR A 55 -6.22 0.16 6.79
N GLY A 56 -4.99 0.63 6.79
CA GLY A 56 -4.05 0.37 7.88
C GLY A 56 -2.64 0.75 7.48
N VAL A 57 -1.68 0.36 8.32
CA VAL A 57 -0.28 0.67 8.14
C VAL A 57 0.43 -0.50 7.45
N VAL A 58 1.24 -0.21 6.45
CA VAL A 58 2.06 -1.21 5.75
C VAL A 58 3.50 -1.14 6.19
N TYR A 59 4.21 -2.26 6.20
CA TYR A 59 5.64 -2.30 6.50
C TYR A 59 6.43 -2.45 5.21
N THR A 60 7.28 -1.47 4.89
CA THR A 60 8.12 -1.54 3.68
C THR A 60 9.51 -2.05 4.05
N THR A 61 10.02 -3.07 3.35
CA THR A 61 11.31 -3.72 3.64
C THR A 61 12.10 -4.03 2.37
N ASN A 62 13.42 -4.20 2.50
CA ASN A 62 14.25 -4.73 1.41
C ASN A 62 14.51 -6.25 1.53
N ARG A 63 14.08 -6.87 2.63
CA ARG A 63 14.31 -8.30 2.90
C ARG A 63 13.18 -9.12 2.30
N ARG A 64 13.43 -9.81 1.18
CA ARG A 64 12.47 -10.75 0.56
C ARG A 64 12.27 -12.04 1.34
N VAL A 65 13.36 -12.62 1.86
CA VAL A 65 13.29 -13.90 2.58
C VAL A 65 13.18 -13.63 4.08
N TRP A 66 11.94 -13.58 4.57
CA TRP A 66 11.61 -13.22 5.95
C TRP A 66 10.58 -14.16 6.59
N GLU A 67 9.92 -15.00 5.81
CA GLU A 67 8.79 -15.83 6.19
C GLU A 67 9.16 -16.90 7.23
N TRP A 68 10.42 -17.33 7.26
CA TRP A 68 10.94 -18.25 8.27
C TRP A 68 11.24 -17.56 9.61
N ASP A 69 11.41 -16.24 9.62
CA ASP A 69 11.88 -15.49 10.78
C ASP A 69 10.73 -15.18 11.74
N ARG A 70 10.58 -16.04 12.75
CA ARG A 70 9.54 -15.90 13.78
C ARG A 70 9.63 -14.58 14.55
N LYS A 71 10.85 -14.09 14.83
CA LYS A 71 11.04 -12.82 15.56
C LYS A 71 10.58 -11.65 14.72
N PHE A 72 10.88 -11.66 13.42
CA PHE A 72 10.41 -10.64 12.50
C PHE A 72 8.87 -10.68 12.35
N LYS A 73 8.27 -11.87 12.26
CA LYS A 73 6.81 -12.04 12.27
C LYS A 73 6.16 -11.48 13.55
N GLU A 74 6.74 -11.73 14.71
CA GLU A 74 6.29 -11.16 15.99
C GLU A 74 6.42 -9.64 16.02
N TYR A 75 7.51 -9.10 15.47
CA TYR A 75 7.71 -7.66 15.31
C TYR A 75 6.62 -7.01 14.43
N LEU A 76 6.32 -7.57 13.26
CA LEU A 76 5.27 -7.08 12.35
C LEU A 76 3.88 -7.07 13.03
N ARG A 77 3.57 -8.09 13.83
CA ARG A 77 2.33 -8.13 14.63
C ARG A 77 2.31 -7.04 15.70
N ARG A 78 3.42 -6.84 16.41
CA ARG A 78 3.55 -5.84 17.49
C ARG A 78 3.31 -4.43 16.99
N ILE A 79 3.79 -4.10 15.79
CA ILE A 79 3.59 -2.78 15.16
C ILE A 79 2.25 -2.67 14.41
N SER A 80 1.40 -3.70 14.48
CA SER A 80 0.09 -3.75 13.82
C SER A 80 0.12 -3.52 12.30
N ALA A 81 1.18 -3.96 11.62
CA ALA A 81 1.25 -3.87 10.17
C ALA A 81 0.23 -4.83 9.53
N ILE A 82 -0.57 -4.32 8.59
CA ILE A 82 -1.62 -5.10 7.92
C ILE A 82 -1.15 -5.74 6.61
N ALA A 83 -0.05 -5.25 6.05
CA ALA A 83 0.63 -5.79 4.89
C ALA A 83 2.11 -5.42 4.92
N ILE A 84 2.88 -6.12 4.10
CA ILE A 84 4.31 -5.93 3.89
C ILE A 84 4.56 -5.77 2.40
N ASP A 85 5.39 -4.81 2.04
CA ASP A 85 5.75 -4.53 0.66
C ASP A 85 7.21 -4.06 0.58
N MET A 86 7.66 -3.61 -0.59
CA MET A 86 9.05 -3.21 -0.81
C MET A 86 9.22 -1.76 -1.29
N GLU A 87 8.14 -0.99 -1.52
CA GLU A 87 8.24 0.33 -2.14
C GLU A 87 7.40 1.44 -1.47
N THR A 88 6.30 1.13 -0.77
CA THR A 88 5.29 2.14 -0.37
C THR A 88 5.88 3.25 0.50
N ALA A 89 6.67 2.93 1.52
CA ALA A 89 7.29 3.93 2.39
C ALA A 89 8.23 4.86 1.61
N THR A 90 9.03 4.31 0.70
CA THR A 90 9.96 5.05 -0.16
C THR A 90 9.18 6.01 -1.06
N ILE A 91 8.15 5.52 -1.76
CA ILE A 91 7.29 6.36 -2.63
C ILE A 91 6.64 7.50 -1.82
N PHE A 92 6.18 7.21 -0.61
CA PHE A 92 5.53 8.22 0.23
C PHE A 92 6.48 9.32 0.69
N ILE A 93 7.68 8.94 1.12
CA ILE A 93 8.69 9.88 1.63
C ILE A 93 9.33 10.68 0.50
N VAL A 94 9.75 10.02 -0.58
CA VAL A 94 10.36 10.71 -1.74
C VAL A 94 9.33 11.62 -2.42
N GLY A 95 8.08 11.16 -2.55
CA GLY A 95 6.98 12.00 -3.02
C GLY A 95 6.74 13.21 -2.11
N HIS A 96 6.81 13.04 -0.79
CA HIS A 96 6.72 14.16 0.15
C HIS A 96 7.87 15.16 -0.03
N ALA A 97 9.11 14.68 -0.15
CA ALA A 97 10.31 15.51 -0.30
C ALA A 97 10.27 16.37 -1.58
N ASN A 98 9.61 15.87 -2.63
CA ASN A 98 9.51 16.53 -3.92
C ASN A 98 8.19 17.31 -4.12
N GLU A 99 7.37 17.47 -3.08
CA GLU A 99 6.04 18.09 -3.16
C GLU A 99 5.10 17.42 -4.18
N ILE A 100 5.27 16.12 -4.43
CA ILE A 100 4.45 15.35 -5.37
C ILE A 100 3.28 14.70 -4.62
N ALA A 101 2.06 14.82 -5.16
CA ALA A 101 0.92 14.07 -4.66
C ALA A 101 1.10 12.58 -4.99
N ARG A 102 0.92 11.74 -3.97
CA ARG A 102 1.30 10.31 -4.00
C ARG A 102 0.29 9.47 -3.24
N GLY A 103 0.24 8.19 -3.56
CA GLY A 103 -0.52 7.20 -2.83
C GLY A 103 -0.25 5.83 -3.43
N ALA A 104 -0.70 4.79 -2.74
CA ALA A 104 -0.61 3.42 -3.21
C ALA A 104 -2.00 2.78 -3.15
N LEU A 105 -2.24 1.84 -4.06
CA LEU A 105 -3.29 0.84 -3.98
C LEU A 105 -2.57 -0.50 -4.08
N LEU A 106 -2.72 -1.33 -3.06
CA LEU A 106 -2.05 -2.62 -3.00
C LEU A 106 -3.09 -3.73 -3.16
N LEU A 107 -2.68 -4.83 -3.78
CA LEU A 107 -3.48 -6.03 -3.93
C LEU A 107 -2.87 -7.14 -3.08
N VAL A 108 -3.69 -7.85 -2.33
CA VAL A 108 -3.23 -8.95 -1.49
C VAL A 108 -3.03 -10.18 -2.37
N SER A 109 -1.78 -10.52 -2.63
CA SER A 109 -1.40 -11.69 -3.43
C SER A 109 -1.29 -12.98 -2.61
N ASP A 110 -0.91 -12.87 -1.35
CA ASP A 110 -0.58 -14.00 -0.48
C ASP A 110 -0.67 -13.62 1.00
N LEU A 111 -0.72 -14.63 1.87
CA LEU A 111 -0.90 -14.48 3.31
C LEU A 111 0.22 -15.20 4.08
N PRO A 112 1.47 -14.69 4.04
CA PRO A 112 2.67 -15.34 4.61
C PRO A 112 2.64 -15.60 6.13
N MET A 113 1.64 -15.05 6.83
CA MET A 113 1.38 -15.24 8.25
C MET A 113 0.41 -16.40 8.54
N ALA A 114 -0.28 -16.91 7.53
CA ALA A 114 -1.18 -18.06 7.61
C ALA A 114 -0.40 -19.38 7.40
N PRO A 115 -0.78 -20.48 8.06
CA PRO A 115 -0.11 -21.78 7.92
C PRO A 115 -0.07 -22.31 6.48
N GLU A 116 -1.07 -21.96 5.68
CA GLU A 116 -1.25 -22.40 4.28
C GLU A 116 -0.74 -21.35 3.27
N GLY A 117 -0.24 -20.20 3.73
CA GLY A 117 -0.25 -18.95 2.97
C GLY A 117 1.05 -18.58 2.25
N ILE A 118 1.88 -19.56 1.86
CA ILE A 118 3.01 -19.29 0.97
C ILE A 118 2.51 -19.40 -0.48
N LYS A 119 2.79 -18.35 -1.25
CA LYS A 119 2.38 -18.19 -2.64
C LYS A 119 2.77 -19.40 -3.50
N THR A 120 1.80 -20.06 -4.13
CA THR A 120 2.03 -21.05 -5.19
C THR A 120 1.94 -20.38 -6.56
N GLU A 121 2.63 -20.91 -7.57
CA GLU A 121 2.54 -20.39 -8.95
C GLU A 121 1.09 -20.34 -9.47
N GLU A 122 0.28 -21.35 -9.12
CA GLU A 122 -1.14 -21.41 -9.48
C GLU A 122 -1.96 -20.28 -8.84
N SER A 123 -1.73 -20.00 -7.55
CA SER A 123 -2.41 -18.90 -6.85
C SER A 123 -2.03 -17.54 -7.43
N ASP A 124 -0.77 -17.36 -7.84
CA ASP A 124 -0.30 -16.12 -8.45
C ASP A 124 -0.94 -15.88 -9.82
N GLN A 125 -1.01 -16.92 -10.65
CA GLN A 125 -1.67 -16.85 -11.95
C GLN A 125 -3.15 -16.54 -11.81
N TYR A 126 -3.84 -17.14 -10.82
CA TYR A 126 -5.24 -16.86 -10.54
C TYR A 126 -5.46 -15.39 -10.15
N VAL A 127 -4.69 -14.88 -9.18
CA VAL A 127 -4.80 -13.48 -8.73
C VAL A 127 -4.51 -12.53 -9.88
N THR A 128 -3.43 -12.80 -10.62
CA THR A 128 -3.01 -11.96 -11.75
C THR A 128 -4.10 -11.90 -12.81
N LYS A 129 -4.65 -13.05 -13.23
CA LYS A 129 -5.69 -13.13 -14.26
C LYS A 129 -7.01 -12.48 -13.83
N THR A 130 -7.31 -12.51 -12.53
CA THR A 130 -8.62 -12.10 -12.02
C THR A 130 -8.66 -10.63 -11.62
N PHE A 131 -7.58 -10.10 -11.04
CA PHE A 131 -7.60 -8.79 -10.37
C PHE A 131 -6.67 -7.74 -11.00
N THR A 132 -5.70 -8.12 -11.84
CA THR A 132 -4.75 -7.14 -12.41
C THR A 132 -5.43 -6.08 -13.26
N ASP A 133 -6.31 -6.50 -14.19
CA ASP A 133 -7.00 -5.57 -15.08
C ASP A 133 -7.89 -4.61 -14.29
N LEU A 134 -8.63 -5.13 -13.31
CA LEU A 134 -9.45 -4.34 -12.40
C LEU A 134 -8.60 -3.36 -11.56
N HIS A 135 -7.46 -3.82 -11.04
CA HIS A 135 -6.55 -3.01 -10.24
C HIS A 135 -6.00 -1.83 -11.07
N LEU A 136 -5.56 -2.10 -12.29
CA LEU A 136 -5.10 -1.07 -13.23
C LEU A 136 -6.23 -0.11 -13.60
N GLN A 137 -7.42 -0.62 -13.88
CA GLN A 137 -8.59 0.18 -14.23
C GLN A 137 -8.96 1.15 -13.11
N ILE A 138 -9.05 0.69 -11.86
CA ILE A 138 -9.31 1.54 -10.68
C ILE A 138 -8.27 2.65 -10.59
N GLY A 139 -6.98 2.33 -10.78
CA GLY A 139 -5.89 3.29 -10.78
C GLY A 139 -6.04 4.36 -11.87
N ILE A 140 -6.29 3.95 -13.11
CA ILE A 140 -6.46 4.84 -14.27
C ILE A 140 -7.67 5.76 -14.07
N GLU A 141 -8.80 5.21 -13.63
CA GLU A 141 -10.03 5.98 -13.40
C GLU A 141 -9.85 7.00 -12.28
N ALA A 142 -9.20 6.61 -11.17
CA ALA A 142 -8.93 7.52 -10.06
C ALA A 142 -8.02 8.68 -10.50
N MET A 143 -6.96 8.39 -11.26
CA MET A 143 -6.05 9.43 -11.78
C MET A 143 -6.72 10.33 -12.81
N THR A 144 -7.58 9.78 -13.67
CA THR A 144 -8.37 10.54 -14.66
C THR A 144 -9.37 11.47 -13.96
N GLU A 145 -10.02 10.99 -12.89
CA GLU A 145 -10.95 11.80 -12.11
C GLU A 145 -10.22 12.91 -11.34
N ILE A 146 -9.04 12.62 -10.77
CA ILE A 146 -8.19 13.65 -10.15
C ILE A 146 -7.77 14.69 -11.19
N GLY A 147 -7.41 14.29 -12.41
CA GLY A 147 -7.04 15.21 -13.48
C GLY A 147 -8.17 16.15 -13.91
N SER A 148 -9.42 15.66 -13.91
CA SER A 148 -10.59 16.45 -14.31
C SER A 148 -11.18 17.30 -13.18
N LYS A 149 -11.24 16.76 -11.95
CA LYS A 149 -11.84 17.43 -10.77
C LYS A 149 -10.81 18.08 -9.85
N GLY A 150 -9.51 17.97 -10.16
CA GLY A 150 -8.41 18.32 -9.28
C GLY A 150 -8.27 19.81 -9.03
N GLU A 151 -8.93 20.34 -8.00
CA GLU A 151 -8.49 21.62 -7.42
C GLU A 151 -7.02 21.53 -6.99
N LYS A 152 -6.26 22.62 -7.21
CA LYS A 152 -4.84 22.75 -6.83
C LYS A 152 -4.63 22.31 -5.39
N ILE A 153 -3.83 21.25 -5.20
CA ILE A 153 -3.42 20.81 -3.87
C ILE A 153 -2.51 21.88 -3.28
N LYS A 154 -2.98 22.56 -2.24
CA LYS A 154 -2.16 23.52 -1.49
C LYS A 154 -1.40 22.75 -0.43
N HIS A 155 -0.10 22.60 -0.62
CA HIS A 155 0.79 22.13 0.43
C HIS A 155 1.16 23.31 1.35
N PHE A 156 1.20 23.06 2.66
CA PHE A 156 1.73 24.04 3.61
C PHE A 156 3.24 24.19 3.32
N ARG A 157 3.69 25.43 3.11
CA ARG A 157 5.10 25.77 2.88
C ARG A 157 5.66 26.45 4.13
N TYR A 158 6.88 26.08 4.51
CA TYR A 158 7.67 26.77 5.54
C TYR A 158 8.35 28.02 4.95
#